data_AF-A0A351L2Y7-F1
#
_entry.id   AF-A0A351L2Y7-F1
#
_cell.length_a   1.000
_cell.length_b   1.000
_cell.length_c   1.000
_cell.angle_alpha   90.00
_cell.angle_beta   90.00
_cell.angle_gamma   90.00
#
_symmetry.space_group_name_H-M   'P 1'
#
loop_
_entity.id
_entity.type
_entity.pdbx_description
1 polymer ?
#
loop_
_entity_poly.entity_id
_entity_poly.type
_entity_poly.pdbx_seq_one_letter_code
_entity_poly.pdbx_strand_id
1 'polypeptide(L)'
;MQDAINQLHFHPNWFEYGLLDTNFFAQQVEKYQHKKDIFGESLEHYRYFAFKSVLSSRESLSDEQIEQYIELCQLDEDWSMAHAALIDLLLWQELTDEQYQKLTTHPAFSGKVAQKIIWQNQMRGELSSGSISNEVFTHILESGDKDFQRELVASPSISRNQLEVLAEKGINRAVRNMAKNRLGRRP
;
A
#
# COMPACT_ATOMS: atom_id res chain seq x y z
N MET A 1 -0.28 -13.23 31.71
CA MET A 1 -0.23 -12.36 30.51
C MET A 1 1.13 -12.45 29.82
N GLN A 2 2.24 -12.23 30.54
CA GLN A 2 3.60 -12.35 29.97
C GLN A 2 3.88 -13.69 29.27
N ASP A 3 3.45 -14.81 29.86
CA ASP A 3 3.67 -16.13 29.25
C ASP A 3 2.95 -16.28 27.90
N ALA A 4 1.75 -15.70 27.76
CA ALA A 4 0.99 -15.74 26.51
C ALA A 4 1.60 -14.84 25.43
N ILE A 5 2.12 -13.66 25.83
CA ILE A 5 2.87 -12.76 24.94
C ILE A 5 4.08 -13.49 24.37
N ASN A 6 4.84 -14.15 25.24
CA ASN A 6 6.00 -14.94 24.86
C ASN A 6 5.64 -16.16 24.01
N GLN A 7 4.47 -16.79 24.20
CA GLN A 7 4.02 -17.94 23.40
C GLN A 7 3.64 -17.56 21.96
N LEU A 8 3.03 -16.39 21.78
CA LEU A 8 2.63 -15.87 20.46
C LEU A 8 3.68 -14.91 19.86
N HIS A 9 4.83 -14.76 20.51
CA HIS A 9 5.96 -13.93 20.09
C HIS A 9 5.59 -12.45 19.85
N PHE A 10 4.64 -11.92 20.62
CA PHE A 10 4.33 -10.49 20.55
C PHE A 10 5.43 -9.67 21.25
N HIS A 11 5.88 -8.60 20.61
CA HIS A 11 6.75 -7.63 21.28
C HIS A 11 5.97 -6.87 22.38
N PRO A 12 6.54 -6.61 23.58
CA PRO A 12 5.84 -5.90 24.65
C PRO A 12 5.24 -4.55 24.25
N ASN A 13 5.92 -3.82 23.36
CA ASN A 13 5.49 -2.51 22.85
C ASN A 13 4.07 -2.51 22.26
N TRP A 14 3.56 -3.65 21.77
CA TRP A 14 2.16 -3.76 21.32
C TRP A 14 1.15 -3.30 22.36
N PHE A 15 1.42 -3.62 23.64
CA PHE A 15 0.57 -3.28 24.76
C PHE A 15 0.93 -1.91 25.33
N GLU A 16 2.22 -1.55 25.38
CA GLU A 16 2.67 -0.24 25.86
C GLU A 16 2.13 0.91 24.98
N TYR A 17 2.09 0.69 23.66
CA TYR A 17 1.54 1.64 22.70
C TYR A 17 0.00 1.64 22.65
N GLY A 18 -0.64 0.67 23.32
CA GLY A 18 -2.09 0.50 23.27
C GLY A 18 -2.61 0.23 21.86
N LEU A 19 -1.79 -0.37 20.99
CA LEU A 19 -2.19 -0.74 19.62
C LEU A 19 -2.87 -2.11 19.60
N LEU A 20 -2.53 -3.00 20.53
CA LEU A 20 -3.20 -4.29 20.66
C LEU A 20 -4.31 -4.24 21.71
N ASP A 21 -5.55 -4.45 21.26
CA ASP A 21 -6.69 -4.64 22.15
C ASP A 21 -6.55 -5.94 22.96
N THR A 22 -6.72 -5.85 24.29
CA THR A 22 -6.53 -6.98 25.19
C THR A 22 -7.56 -8.09 25.00
N ASN A 23 -8.79 -7.75 24.59
CA ASN A 23 -9.82 -8.76 24.33
C ASN A 23 -9.53 -9.51 23.02
N PHE A 24 -9.12 -8.79 21.98
CA PHE A 24 -8.65 -9.39 20.74
C PHE A 24 -7.45 -10.32 20.99
N PHE A 25 -6.48 -9.88 21.79
CA PHE A 25 -5.34 -10.72 22.17
C PHE A 25 -5.78 -11.99 22.93
N ALA A 26 -6.70 -11.87 23.88
CA ALA A 26 -7.22 -13.03 24.61
C ALA A 26 -7.87 -14.06 23.66
N GLN A 27 -8.62 -13.61 22.65
CA GLN A 27 -9.20 -14.48 21.62
C GLN A 27 -8.13 -15.19 20.77
N GLN A 28 -7.04 -14.48 20.43
CA GLN A 28 -5.91 -15.09 19.72
C GLN A 28 -5.24 -16.19 20.56
N VAL A 29 -5.07 -15.96 21.87
CA VAL A 29 -4.49 -16.95 22.80
C VAL A 29 -5.37 -18.18 22.93
N GLU A 30 -6.68 -17.99 23.11
CA GLU A 30 -7.64 -19.09 23.19
C GLU A 30 -7.64 -19.92 21.89
N LYS A 31 -7.68 -19.26 20.74
CA LYS A 31 -7.61 -19.92 19.42
C LYS A 31 -6.32 -20.73 19.27
N TYR A 32 -5.18 -20.15 19.65
CA TYR A 32 -3.89 -20.85 19.60
C TYR A 32 -3.90 -22.10 20.49
N GLN A 33 -4.38 -21.99 21.73
CA GLN A 33 -4.48 -23.11 22.66
C GLN A 33 -5.36 -24.24 22.13
N HIS A 34 -6.48 -23.93 21.47
CA HIS A 34 -7.36 -24.94 20.87
C HIS A 34 -6.82 -25.56 19.58
N LYS A 35 -6.07 -24.80 18.78
CA LYS A 35 -5.59 -25.27 17.46
C LYS A 35 -4.21 -25.91 17.48
N LYS A 36 -3.41 -25.66 18.53
CA LYS A 36 -2.11 -26.30 18.74
C LYS A 36 -2.18 -27.83 18.63
N ASP A 37 -3.34 -28.41 18.94
CA ASP A 37 -3.58 -29.85 18.91
C ASP A 37 -3.95 -30.41 17.53
N ILE A 38 -4.26 -29.57 16.53
CA ILE A 38 -4.91 -30.02 15.29
C ILE A 38 -4.09 -29.68 14.04
N PHE A 39 -3.50 -28.48 13.95
CA PHE A 39 -2.61 -28.09 12.85
C PHE A 39 -1.71 -26.95 13.33
N GLY A 40 -0.40 -27.05 13.09
CA GLY A 40 0.57 -26.00 13.42
C GLY A 40 0.30 -24.73 12.61
N GLU A 41 -0.56 -23.85 13.11
CA GLU A 41 -0.71 -22.50 12.60
C GLU A 41 0.57 -21.72 12.86
N SER A 42 1.09 -21.07 11.83
CA SER A 42 2.30 -20.29 11.93
C SER A 42 2.06 -19.01 12.74
N LEU A 43 2.95 -18.75 13.71
CA LEU A 43 2.77 -17.70 14.72
C LEU A 43 2.72 -16.29 14.11
N GLU A 44 3.41 -16.07 13.00
CA GLU A 44 3.44 -14.79 12.28
C GLU A 44 2.05 -14.33 11.83
N HIS A 45 1.12 -15.26 11.57
CA HIS A 45 -0.25 -14.90 11.20
C HIS A 45 -1.00 -14.22 12.35
N TYR A 46 -0.75 -14.62 13.60
CA TYR A 46 -1.38 -14.00 14.76
C TYR A 46 -0.95 -12.53 14.91
N ARG A 47 0.35 -12.26 14.72
CA ARG A 47 0.89 -10.89 14.75
C ARG A 47 0.42 -10.07 13.56
N TYR A 48 0.41 -10.66 12.36
CA TYR A 48 -0.16 -10.01 11.19
C TYR A 48 -1.64 -9.64 11.37
N PHE A 49 -2.45 -10.53 11.95
CA PHE A 49 -3.84 -10.22 12.24
C PHE A 49 -4.01 -9.11 13.28
N ALA A 50 -3.07 -8.96 14.22
CA ALA A 50 -3.07 -7.81 15.12
C ALA A 50 -2.85 -6.50 14.36
N PHE A 51 -1.89 -6.44 13.44
CA PHE A 51 -1.69 -5.27 12.57
C PHE A 51 -2.97 -4.93 11.80
N LYS A 52 -3.60 -5.93 11.17
CA LYS A 52 -4.86 -5.73 10.46
C LYS A 52 -5.98 -5.24 11.37
N SER A 53 -6.04 -5.76 12.60
CA SER A 53 -7.03 -5.34 13.59
C SER A 53 -6.86 -3.88 13.99
N VAL A 54 -5.64 -3.36 14.09
CA VAL A 54 -5.40 -1.94 14.36
C VAL A 54 -6.08 -1.07 13.30
N LEU A 55 -5.85 -1.40 12.02
CA LEU A 55 -6.36 -0.61 10.89
C LEU A 55 -7.87 -0.78 10.69
N SER A 56 -8.44 -1.95 10.96
CA SER A 56 -9.87 -2.20 10.74
C SER A 56 -10.77 -1.76 11.89
N SER A 57 -10.24 -1.61 13.10
CA SER A 57 -11.03 -1.25 14.29
C SER A 57 -11.03 0.24 14.62
N ARG A 58 -10.29 1.05 13.85
CA ARG A 58 -10.11 2.47 14.11
C ARG A 58 -10.53 3.30 12.91
N GLU A 59 -11.12 4.45 13.19
CA GLU A 59 -11.47 5.45 12.16
C GLU A 59 -10.35 6.46 11.94
N SER A 60 -9.31 6.45 12.79
CA SER A 60 -8.13 7.30 12.64
C SER A 60 -6.97 6.78 13.50
N LEU A 61 -5.75 7.15 13.11
CA LEU A 61 -4.55 7.01 13.92
C LEU A 61 -3.90 8.39 14.04
N SER A 62 -3.38 8.70 15.24
CA SER A 62 -2.49 9.85 15.40
C SER A 62 -1.14 9.59 14.74
N ASP A 63 -0.39 10.67 14.45
CA ASP A 63 0.96 10.56 13.90
C ASP A 63 1.89 9.69 14.78
N GLU A 64 1.78 9.82 16.10
CA GLU A 64 2.54 8.99 17.04
C GLU A 64 2.18 7.51 16.91
N GLN A 65 0.89 7.18 16.77
CA GLN A 65 0.44 5.79 16.61
C GLN A 65 0.87 5.19 15.25
N ILE A 66 0.98 6.01 14.21
CA ILE A 66 1.51 5.59 12.92
C ILE A 66 2.99 5.22 13.06
N GLU A 67 3.79 6.06 13.72
CA GLU A 67 5.21 5.76 13.97
C GLU A 67 5.37 4.50 14.83
N GLN A 68 4.57 4.36 15.89
CA GLN A 68 4.52 3.16 16.71
C GLN A 68 4.15 1.90 15.92
N TYR A 69 3.19 2.00 14.99
CA TYR A 69 2.82 0.90 14.10
C TYR A 69 3.99 0.50 13.19
N ILE A 70 4.70 1.48 12.62
CA ILE A 70 5.87 1.25 11.77
C ILE A 70 7.00 0.59 12.57
N GLU A 71 7.26 1.07 13.78
CA GLU A 71 8.25 0.49 14.68
C GLU A 71 7.93 -0.98 15.01
N LEU A 72 6.67 -1.28 15.33
CA LEU A 72 6.24 -2.67 15.56
C LEU A 72 6.47 -3.56 14.34
N CYS A 73 6.25 -3.05 13.12
CA CYS A 73 6.58 -3.79 11.90
C CYS A 73 8.10 -4.06 11.80
N GLN A 74 8.94 -3.10 12.18
CA GLN A 74 10.40 -3.26 12.15
C GLN A 74 10.93 -4.23 13.21
N LEU A 75 10.20 -4.36 14.33
CA LEU A 75 10.52 -5.28 15.42
C LEU A 75 9.99 -6.71 15.19
N ASP A 76 9.10 -6.92 14.23
CA ASP A 76 8.55 -8.25 13.95
C ASP A 76 9.64 -9.16 13.34
N GLU A 77 9.74 -10.38 13.86
CA GLU A 77 10.70 -11.38 13.40
C GLU A 77 10.39 -11.92 11.99
N ASP A 78 9.12 -11.84 11.56
CA ASP A 78 8.72 -12.21 10.21
C ASP A 78 8.65 -10.98 9.31
N TRP A 79 9.74 -10.75 8.58
CA TRP A 79 9.85 -9.61 7.69
C TRP A 79 8.80 -9.60 6.57
N SER A 80 8.32 -10.77 6.13
CA SER A 80 7.31 -10.85 5.07
C SER A 80 5.96 -10.34 5.56
N MET A 81 5.53 -10.75 6.75
CA MET A 81 4.29 -10.28 7.37
C MET A 81 4.40 -8.81 7.78
N ALA A 82 5.54 -8.38 8.32
CA ALA A 82 5.81 -6.98 8.61
C ALA A 82 5.71 -6.10 7.36
N HIS A 83 6.32 -6.54 6.25
CA HIS A 83 6.26 -5.79 4.99
C HIS A 83 4.83 -5.71 4.48
N ALA A 84 4.06 -6.80 4.56
CA ALA A 84 2.64 -6.78 4.22
C ALA A 84 1.85 -5.79 5.09
N ALA A 85 2.12 -5.74 6.40
CA ALA A 85 1.47 -4.81 7.33
C ALA A 85 1.80 -3.34 7.03
N LEU A 86 3.03 -3.04 6.60
CA LEU A 86 3.41 -1.70 6.12
C LEU A 86 2.64 -1.35 4.85
N ILE A 87 2.52 -2.27 3.89
CA ILE A 87 1.74 -2.03 2.68
C ILE A 87 0.25 -1.81 3.02
N ASP A 88 -0.30 -2.57 3.95
CA ASP A 88 -1.68 -2.38 4.43
C ASP A 88 -1.86 -0.98 5.06
N LEU A 89 -0.89 -0.50 5.85
CA LEU A 89 -0.90 0.87 6.38
C LEU A 89 -0.86 1.92 5.26
N LEU A 90 0.03 1.76 4.28
CA LEU A 90 0.15 2.70 3.14
C LEU A 90 -1.15 2.79 2.30
N LEU A 91 -1.93 1.70 2.25
CA LEU A 91 -3.18 1.61 1.51
C LEU A 91 -4.42 1.92 2.37
N TRP A 92 -4.23 2.24 3.64
CA TRP A 92 -5.33 2.48 4.56
C TRP A 92 -6.05 3.80 4.24
N GLN A 93 -7.38 3.72 4.11
CA GLN A 93 -8.20 4.81 3.57
C GLN A 93 -8.40 5.97 4.55
N GLU A 94 -8.13 5.75 5.83
CA GLU A 94 -8.32 6.75 6.89
C GLU A 94 -7.07 7.60 7.14
N LEU A 95 -6.02 7.44 6.33
CA LEU A 95 -4.87 8.34 6.36
C LEU A 95 -5.28 9.73 5.88
N THR A 96 -4.88 10.75 6.62
CA THR A 96 -4.91 12.13 6.12
C THR A 96 -3.90 12.32 4.98
N ASP A 97 -4.09 13.33 4.14
CA ASP A 97 -3.14 13.66 3.07
C ASP A 97 -1.73 13.95 3.63
N GLU A 98 -1.65 14.63 4.78
CA GLU A 98 -0.39 14.92 5.45
C GLU A 98 0.30 13.64 5.95
N GLN A 99 -0.46 12.71 6.53
CA GLN A 99 0.07 11.42 6.99
C GLN A 99 0.54 10.58 5.81
N TYR A 100 -0.28 10.48 4.76
CA TYR A 100 0.11 9.78 3.54
C TYR A 100 1.40 10.35 2.97
N GLN A 101 1.51 11.68 2.87
CA GLN A 101 2.72 12.34 2.39
C GLN A 101 3.95 12.01 3.24
N LYS A 102 3.82 11.99 4.58
CA LYS A 102 4.90 11.56 5.47
C LYS A 102 5.33 10.12 5.16
N LEU A 103 4.38 9.19 5.04
CA LEU A 103 4.67 7.78 4.70
C LEU A 103 5.44 7.65 3.38
N THR A 104 5.12 8.46 2.36
CA THR A 104 5.82 8.39 1.06
C THR A 104 7.31 8.69 1.14
N THR A 105 7.72 9.47 2.16
CA THR A 105 9.11 9.86 2.39
C THR A 105 9.79 9.07 3.53
N HIS A 106 9.02 8.28 4.28
CA HIS A 106 9.53 7.57 5.44
C HIS A 106 10.41 6.37 5.03
N PRO A 107 11.58 6.15 5.66
CA PRO A 107 12.53 5.10 5.25
C PRO A 107 11.96 3.68 5.18
N ALA A 108 10.98 3.35 6.03
CA ALA A 108 10.30 2.04 6.00
C ALA A 108 9.61 1.72 4.66
N PHE A 109 9.30 2.75 3.86
CA PHE A 109 8.62 2.63 2.57
C PHE A 109 9.55 2.79 1.37
N SER A 110 10.88 2.77 1.56
CA SER A 110 11.85 2.88 0.46
C SER A 110 11.92 1.64 -0.44
N GLY A 111 11.24 0.55 -0.05
CA GLY A 111 11.21 -0.70 -0.80
C GLY A 111 10.48 -0.57 -2.15
N LYS A 112 10.91 -1.36 -3.15
CA LYS A 112 10.37 -1.29 -4.53
C LYS A 112 8.85 -1.42 -4.61
N VAL A 113 8.24 -2.26 -3.76
CA VAL A 113 6.78 -2.49 -3.75
C VAL A 113 6.04 -1.26 -3.25
N ALA A 114 6.44 -0.71 -2.10
CA ALA A 114 5.85 0.50 -1.54
C ALA A 114 6.04 1.71 -2.48
N GLN A 115 7.26 1.90 -3.01
CA GLN A 115 7.54 2.97 -3.97
C GLN A 115 6.71 2.85 -5.25
N LYS A 116 6.47 1.62 -5.72
CA LYS A 116 5.54 1.38 -6.83
C LYS A 116 4.14 1.86 -6.44
N ILE A 117 3.59 1.46 -5.30
CA ILE A 117 2.24 1.85 -4.86
C ILE A 117 2.13 3.38 -4.71
N ILE A 118 3.12 4.02 -4.08
CA ILE A 118 3.19 5.48 -3.93
C ILE A 118 3.11 6.15 -5.29
N TRP A 119 3.97 5.72 -6.22
CA TRP A 119 3.98 6.24 -7.58
C TRP A 119 2.62 6.05 -8.26
N GLN A 120 2.03 4.85 -8.16
CA GLN A 120 0.72 4.55 -8.75
C GLN A 120 -0.38 5.49 -8.23
N ASN A 121 -0.42 5.76 -6.93
CA ASN A 121 -1.40 6.65 -6.32
C ASN A 121 -1.20 8.11 -6.75
N GLN A 122 0.06 8.58 -6.77
CA GLN A 122 0.39 9.92 -7.27
C GLN A 122 -0.07 10.11 -8.72
N MET A 123 0.22 9.13 -9.60
CA MET A 123 -0.21 9.20 -11.00
C MET A 123 -1.73 9.20 -11.14
N ARG A 124 -2.45 8.41 -10.34
CA ARG A 124 -3.92 8.40 -10.35
C ARG A 124 -4.51 9.74 -9.89
N GLY A 125 -3.90 10.37 -8.88
CA GLY A 125 -4.26 11.72 -8.44
C GLY A 125 -4.11 12.74 -9.57
N GLU A 126 -2.96 12.75 -10.25
CA GLU A 126 -2.72 13.67 -11.37
C GLU A 126 -3.65 13.41 -12.57
N LEU A 127 -3.89 12.15 -12.92
CA LEU A 127 -4.85 11.78 -13.98
C LEU A 127 -6.26 12.28 -13.69
N SER A 128 -6.63 12.40 -12.41
CA SER A 128 -7.94 12.88 -11.97
C SER A 128 -8.02 14.40 -11.87
N SER A 129 -6.88 15.09 -11.71
CA SER A 129 -6.80 16.55 -11.50
C SER A 129 -7.11 17.43 -12.72
N GLY A 130 -7.31 16.81 -13.90
CA GLY A 130 -7.81 17.50 -15.10
C GLY A 130 -6.75 17.90 -16.13
N SER A 131 -5.46 17.88 -15.79
CA SER A 131 -4.37 18.06 -16.76
C SER A 131 -3.17 17.19 -16.42
N ILE A 132 -2.63 16.47 -17.41
CA ILE A 132 -1.46 15.61 -17.24
C ILE A 132 -0.20 16.41 -17.54
N SER A 133 0.65 16.61 -16.53
CA SER A 133 1.94 17.27 -16.67
C SER A 133 2.85 16.52 -17.66
N ASN A 134 3.77 17.24 -18.31
CA ASN A 134 4.71 16.58 -19.24
C ASN A 134 5.71 15.69 -18.51
N GLU A 135 6.01 16.04 -17.26
CA GLU A 135 6.84 15.27 -16.34
C GLU A 135 6.19 13.91 -16.06
N VAL A 136 4.92 13.89 -15.68
CA VAL A 136 4.19 12.62 -15.45
C VAL A 136 3.99 11.82 -16.72
N PHE A 137 3.66 12.49 -17.82
CA PHE A 137 3.57 11.83 -19.11
C PHE A 137 4.87 11.11 -19.46
N THR A 138 6.02 11.79 -19.32
CA THR A 138 7.34 11.24 -19.63
C THR A 138 7.65 10.06 -18.70
N HIS A 139 7.37 10.20 -17.40
CA HIS A 139 7.61 9.15 -16.43
C HIS A 139 6.77 7.88 -16.69
N ILE A 140 5.48 8.03 -17.03
CA ILE A 140 4.62 6.90 -17.42
C ILE A 140 5.10 6.24 -18.73
N LEU A 141 5.59 7.05 -19.67
CA LEU A 141 6.13 6.53 -20.93
C LEU A 141 7.38 5.68 -20.68
N GLU A 142 8.29 6.16 -19.82
CA GLU A 142 9.57 5.52 -19.50
C GLU A 142 9.44 4.34 -18.53
N SER A 143 8.42 4.31 -17.67
CA SER A 143 8.20 3.20 -16.72
C SER A 143 7.97 1.85 -17.40
N GLY A 144 7.53 1.87 -18.67
CA GLY A 144 7.16 0.68 -19.41
C GLY A 144 5.92 -0.03 -18.87
N ASP A 145 5.17 0.58 -17.95
CA ASP A 145 3.96 -0.02 -17.40
C ASP A 145 2.80 0.11 -18.41
N LYS A 146 2.46 -1.02 -19.02
CA LYS A 146 1.42 -1.11 -20.04
C LYS A 146 0.04 -0.67 -19.53
N ASP A 147 -0.25 -0.86 -18.25
CA ASP A 147 -1.57 -0.60 -17.69
C ASP A 147 -1.71 0.90 -17.41
N PHE A 148 -0.65 1.56 -16.92
CA PHE A 148 -0.61 3.03 -16.86
C PHE A 148 -0.68 3.70 -18.23
N GLN A 149 0.04 3.19 -19.23
CA GLN A 149 -0.05 3.76 -20.57
C GLN A 149 -1.46 3.59 -21.17
N ARG A 150 -2.19 2.50 -20.84
CA ARG A 150 -3.59 2.34 -21.24
C ARG A 150 -4.50 3.33 -20.54
N GLU A 151 -4.34 3.50 -19.23
CA GLU A 151 -5.10 4.48 -18.44
C GLU A 151 -4.85 5.91 -18.97
N LEU A 152 -3.60 6.24 -19.27
CA LEU A 152 -3.18 7.51 -19.87
C LEU A 152 -3.87 7.74 -21.23
N VAL A 153 -3.85 6.74 -22.12
CA VAL A 153 -4.57 6.79 -23.42
C VAL A 153 -6.09 6.86 -23.25
N ALA A 154 -6.67 6.47 -22.11
CA ALA A 154 -8.10 6.60 -21.84
C ALA A 154 -8.48 7.94 -21.16
N SER A 155 -7.52 8.59 -20.48
CA SER A 155 -7.78 9.80 -19.69
C SER A 155 -8.31 10.96 -20.54
N PRO A 156 -9.45 11.60 -20.22
CA PRO A 156 -10.00 12.75 -20.96
C PRO A 156 -9.02 13.94 -21.03
N SER A 157 -8.12 14.04 -20.05
CA SER A 157 -7.18 15.15 -19.88
C SER A 157 -5.89 15.04 -20.68
N ILE A 158 -5.68 13.93 -21.42
CA ILE A 158 -4.48 13.77 -22.23
C ILE A 158 -4.50 14.73 -23.42
N SER A 159 -3.39 15.43 -23.63
CA SER A 159 -3.27 16.32 -24.78
C SER A 159 -3.11 15.55 -26.09
N ARG A 160 -3.43 16.21 -27.20
CA ARG A 160 -3.21 15.66 -28.54
C ARG A 160 -1.74 15.30 -28.78
N ASN A 161 -0.81 16.17 -28.39
CA ASN A 161 0.64 15.94 -28.56
C ASN A 161 1.10 14.70 -27.79
N GLN A 162 0.63 14.52 -26.56
CA GLN A 162 0.92 13.33 -25.74
C GLN A 162 0.36 12.04 -26.37
N LEU A 163 -0.85 12.10 -26.95
CA LEU A 163 -1.42 10.98 -27.71
C LEU A 163 -0.59 10.64 -28.96
N GLU A 164 -0.08 11.65 -29.67
CA GLU A 164 0.79 11.44 -30.84
C GLU A 164 2.09 10.72 -30.44
N VAL A 165 2.70 11.12 -29.32
CA VAL A 165 3.87 10.42 -28.78
C VAL A 165 3.55 8.97 -28.39
N LEU A 166 2.41 8.70 -27.74
CA LEU A 166 1.99 7.32 -27.40
C LEU A 166 1.66 6.48 -28.64
N ALA A 167 1.13 7.07 -29.70
CA ALA A 167 0.86 6.39 -30.96
C ALA A 167 2.14 5.88 -31.64
N GLU A 168 3.25 6.56 -31.44
CA GLU A 168 4.57 6.20 -31.95
C GLU A 168 5.34 5.30 -30.98
N LYS A 169 5.47 5.72 -29.71
CA LYS A 169 6.39 5.16 -28.72
C LYS A 169 5.73 4.32 -27.64
N GLY A 170 4.40 4.14 -27.67
CA GLY A 170 3.71 3.32 -26.69
C GLY A 170 4.31 1.92 -26.58
N ILE A 171 4.36 1.38 -25.36
CA ILE A 171 5.15 0.20 -24.98
C ILE A 171 4.85 -1.04 -25.85
N ASN A 172 3.61 -1.19 -26.30
CA ASN A 172 3.20 -2.29 -27.16
C ASN A 172 2.23 -1.83 -28.25
N ARG A 173 1.99 -2.73 -29.21
CA ARG A 173 1.09 -2.48 -30.35
C ARG A 173 -0.32 -2.09 -29.91
N ALA A 174 -0.83 -2.65 -28.82
CA ALA A 174 -2.16 -2.34 -28.32
C ALA A 174 -2.27 -0.88 -27.86
N VAL A 175 -1.34 -0.40 -27.03
CA VAL A 175 -1.29 1.01 -26.59
C VAL A 175 -1.17 1.95 -27.80
N ARG A 176 -0.24 1.66 -28.71
CA ARG A 176 -0.05 2.47 -29.93
C ARG A 176 -1.33 2.55 -30.77
N ASN A 177 -2.04 1.44 -30.93
CA ASN A 177 -3.30 1.41 -31.67
C ASN A 177 -4.41 2.18 -30.94
N MET A 178 -4.52 2.06 -29.63
CA MET A 178 -5.49 2.82 -28.83
C MET A 178 -5.27 4.33 -29.00
N ALA A 179 -4.02 4.79 -28.95
CA ALA A 179 -3.67 6.19 -29.13
C ALA A 179 -4.02 6.69 -30.55
N LYS A 180 -3.68 5.92 -31.59
CA LYS A 180 -4.05 6.23 -32.99
C LYS A 180 -5.57 6.32 -33.18
N ASN A 181 -6.31 5.37 -32.62
CA ASN A 181 -7.76 5.36 -32.71
C ASN A 181 -8.37 6.60 -32.04
N ARG A 182 -7.80 7.02 -30.90
CA ARG A 182 -8.26 8.21 -30.19
C ARG A 182 -7.94 9.51 -30.95
N LEU A 183 -6.78 9.60 -31.60
CA LEU A 183 -6.42 10.73 -32.47
C LEU A 183 -7.31 10.88 -33.70
N GLY A 184 -7.80 9.75 -34.23
CA GLY A 184 -8.67 9.69 -35.41
C GLY A 184 -10.15 9.99 -35.12
N ARG A 185 -10.58 9.89 -33.87
CA ARG A 185 -11.90 10.37 -33.44
C ARG A 185 -11.84 11.90 -33.37
N ARG A 186 -12.38 12.58 -34.40
CA ARG A 186 -12.62 14.04 -34.34
C ARG A 186 -13.51 14.36 -33.12
N PRO A 187 -13.27 15.48 -32.40
CA PRO A 187 -14.17 15.93 -31.34
C PRO A 187 -15.59 16.16 -31.87
#